data_AF-A0A733CXP2-F1
#
_entry.id   AF-A0A733CXP2-F1
#
_cell.length_a   1.000
_cell.length_b   1.000
_cell.length_c   1.000
_cell.angle_alpha   90.00
_cell.angle_beta   90.00
_cell.angle_gamma   90.00
#
_symmetry.space_group_name_H-M   'P 1'
#
loop_
_entity.id
_entity.type
_entity.pdbx_description
1 polymer ?
#
loop_
_entity_poly.entity_id
_entity_poly.type
_entity_poly.pdbx_seq_one_letter_code
_entity_poly.pdbx_strand_id
1 'polypeptide(L)'
;IAEWQSTLGFSFNNNLIISLYVHLSCMIERLVMRNEITHYKNMTEFNERHGEFIAMVNHSFQRLKILYNVALPVAEIGYIHDIFELRIEDFHW
;
A
#
# COMPACT_ATOMS: atom_id res chain seq x y z
N ILE A 1 -3.89 1.45 8.48
CA ILE A 1 -5.27 1.87 8.15
C ILE A 1 -5.68 3.13 8.91
N ALA A 2 -5.76 3.14 10.25
CA ALA A 2 -6.13 4.36 10.99
C ALA A 2 -5.21 5.56 10.67
N GLU A 3 -3.89 5.32 10.62
CA GLU A 3 -2.90 6.30 10.16
C GLU A 3 -3.21 6.83 8.75
N TRP A 4 -3.55 5.95 7.80
CA TRP A 4 -3.85 6.34 6.42
C TRP A 4 -5.12 7.18 6.30
N GLN A 5 -6.18 6.86 7.05
CA GLN A 5 -7.37 7.70 7.11
C GLN A 5 -7.05 9.10 7.63
N SER A 6 -6.18 9.18 8.65
CA SER A 6 -5.73 10.47 9.21
C SER A 6 -4.91 11.27 8.19
N THR A 7 -4.01 10.62 7.45
CA THR A 7 -3.16 11.29 6.46
C THR A 7 -3.97 11.73 5.22
N LEU A 8 -4.87 10.88 4.74
CA LEU A 8 -5.67 11.15 3.55
C LEU A 8 -6.89 12.06 3.83
N GLY A 9 -7.27 12.23 5.10
CA GLY A 9 -8.33 13.15 5.50
C GLY A 9 -9.77 12.63 5.28
N PHE A 10 -9.96 11.32 5.11
CA PHE A 10 -11.29 10.73 4.97
C PHE A 10 -11.40 9.34 5.62
N SER A 11 -12.63 8.98 6.00
CA SER A 11 -12.95 7.68 6.57
C SER A 11 -13.12 6.63 5.47
N PHE A 12 -12.55 5.44 5.66
CA PHE A 12 -12.69 4.34 4.71
C PHE A 12 -14.00 3.60 4.98
N ASN A 13 -14.73 3.27 3.92
CA ASN A 13 -15.90 2.40 4.04
C ASN A 13 -15.50 0.95 4.35
N ASN A 14 -16.45 0.14 4.81
CA ASN A 14 -16.20 -1.25 5.20
C ASN A 14 -15.61 -2.10 4.05
N ASN A 15 -16.05 -1.85 2.81
CA ASN A 15 -15.57 -2.61 1.65
C ASN A 15 -14.08 -2.37 1.41
N LEU A 16 -13.64 -1.11 1.48
CA LEU A 16 -12.22 -0.73 1.38
C LEU A 16 -11.42 -1.33 2.53
N ILE A 17 -11.91 -1.20 3.77
CA ILE A 17 -11.25 -1.73 4.96
C ILE A 17 -11.01 -3.25 4.83
N ILE A 18 -12.05 -4.02 4.46
CA ILE A 18 -11.95 -5.47 4.29
C ILE A 18 -10.93 -5.83 3.22
N SER A 19 -10.96 -5.16 2.06
CA SER A 19 -10.02 -5.45 0.97
C SER A 19 -8.58 -5.10 1.31
N LEU A 20 -8.36 -4.00 2.04
CA LEU A 20 -7.04 -3.68 2.58
C LEU A 20 -6.57 -4.73 3.57
N TYR A 21 -7.39 -5.15 4.54
CA TYR A 21 -6.96 -6.16 5.52
C TYR A 21 -6.56 -7.49 4.87
N VAL A 22 -7.35 -7.97 3.91
CA VAL A 22 -7.04 -9.21 3.18
C VAL A 22 -5.74 -9.05 2.40
N HIS A 23 -5.61 -7.98 1.62
CA HIS A 23 -4.43 -7.75 0.79
C HIS A 23 -3.16 -7.55 1.63
N LEU A 24 -3.23 -6.72 2.67
CA LEU A 24 -2.10 -6.45 3.56
C LEU A 24 -1.65 -7.70 4.31
N SER A 25 -2.57 -8.58 4.72
CA SER A 25 -2.21 -9.85 5.36
C SER A 25 -1.39 -10.74 4.42
N CYS A 26 -1.86 -10.92 3.18
CA CYS A 26 -1.14 -11.70 2.17
C CYS A 26 0.18 -11.03 1.76
N MET A 27 0.21 -9.69 1.65
CA MET A 27 1.42 -8.95 1.35
C MET A 27 2.47 -9.12 2.44
N ILE A 28 2.09 -8.99 3.72
CA ILE A 28 3.00 -9.16 4.85
C ILE A 28 3.57 -10.59 4.88
N GLU A 29 2.72 -11.60 4.66
CA GLU A 29 3.18 -12.99 4.50
C GLU A 29 4.24 -13.06 3.40
N ARG A 30 3.98 -12.45 2.25
CA ARG A 30 4.94 -12.47 1.15
C ARG A 30 6.29 -11.84 1.49
N LEU A 31 6.26 -10.67 2.11
CA LEU A 31 7.47 -9.95 2.53
C LEU A 31 8.30 -10.81 3.50
N VAL A 32 7.66 -11.43 4.48
CA VAL A 32 8.33 -12.27 5.48
C VAL A 32 8.92 -13.53 4.84
N MET A 33 8.22 -14.11 3.87
CA MET A 33 8.66 -15.30 3.13
C MET A 33 9.68 -15.01 2.02
N ARG A 34 10.05 -13.73 1.79
CA ARG A 34 10.96 -13.31 0.71
C ARG A 34 10.47 -13.69 -0.69
N ASN A 35 9.16 -13.63 -0.91
CA ASN A 35 8.53 -13.84 -2.21
C ASN A 35 7.70 -12.61 -2.60
N GLU A 36 8.18 -11.42 -2.22
CA GLU A 36 7.56 -10.14 -2.51
C GLU A 36 7.34 -9.92 -4.01
N ILE A 37 6.27 -9.20 -4.34
CA ILE A 37 6.03 -8.79 -5.72
C ILE A 37 6.96 -7.63 -6.06
N THR A 38 7.75 -7.78 -7.12
CA THR A 38 8.74 -6.78 -7.55
C THR A 38 8.37 -6.09 -8.86
N HIS A 39 7.26 -6.47 -9.49
CA HIS A 39 6.80 -5.92 -10.75
C HIS A 39 5.35 -5.43 -10.63
N TYR A 40 5.11 -4.22 -11.13
CA TYR A 40 3.79 -3.60 -11.20
C TYR A 40 3.68 -2.82 -12.53
N LYS A 41 2.46 -2.68 -13.05
CA LYS A 41 2.21 -1.98 -14.32
C LYS A 41 2.77 -0.55 -14.27
N ASN A 42 3.40 -0.10 -15.34
CA ASN A 42 3.94 1.26 -15.49
C ASN A 42 4.69 1.80 -14.26
N MET A 43 5.57 1.02 -13.62
CA MET A 43 6.21 1.43 -12.35
C MET A 43 6.87 2.82 -12.40
N THR A 44 7.48 3.20 -13.54
CA THR A 44 8.10 4.52 -13.70
C THR A 44 7.07 5.64 -13.52
N GLU A 45 5.96 5.56 -14.25
CA GLU A 45 4.86 6.52 -14.17
C GLU A 45 4.24 6.51 -12.76
N PHE A 46 4.07 5.33 -12.17
CA PHE A 46 3.54 5.20 -10.82
C PHE A 46 4.43 5.92 -9.79
N ASN A 47 5.75 5.71 -9.87
CA ASN A 47 6.71 6.33 -8.97
C ASN A 47 6.82 7.86 -9.15
N GLU A 48 6.62 8.35 -10.37
CA GLU A 48 6.61 9.79 -10.68
C GLU A 48 5.33 10.48 -10.21
N ARG A 49 4.17 9.83 -10.35
CA ARG A 49 2.87 10.46 -10.08
C ARG A 49 2.38 10.30 -8.64
N HIS A 50 2.72 9.19 -7.99
CA HIS A 50 2.14 8.81 -6.69
C HIS A 50 3.20 8.80 -5.57
N GLY A 51 4.21 9.66 -5.69
CA GLY A 51 5.33 9.72 -4.73
C GLY A 51 4.89 9.97 -3.29
N GLU A 52 3.89 10.82 -3.07
CA GLU A 52 3.35 11.09 -1.73
C GLU A 52 2.62 9.88 -1.14
N PHE A 53 1.81 9.19 -1.96
CA PHE A 53 1.15 7.94 -1.56
C PHE A 53 2.17 6.86 -1.22
N ILE A 54 3.21 6.70 -2.04
CA ILE A 54 4.31 5.76 -1.81
C ILE A 54 5.03 6.07 -0.50
N ALA A 55 5.33 7.34 -0.25
CA ALA A 55 5.98 7.78 0.98
C ALA A 55 5.10 7.50 2.22
N MET A 56 3.81 7.81 2.16
CA MET A 56 2.85 7.53 3.23
C MET A 56 2.78 6.03 3.53
N VAL A 57 2.59 5.18 2.52
CA VAL A 57 2.49 3.73 2.73
C VAL A 57 3.82 3.20 3.30
N ASN A 58 4.95 3.55 2.69
CA ASN A 58 6.27 3.10 3.14
C ASN A 58 6.61 3.58 4.57
N HIS A 59 6.10 4.74 5.00
CA HIS A 59 6.22 5.21 6.39
C HIS A 59 5.48 4.29 7.37
N SER A 60 4.23 3.92 7.07
CA SER A 60 3.44 3.07 7.96
C SER A 60 4.01 1.65 8.12
N PHE A 61 4.87 1.21 7.19
CA PHE A 61 5.54 -0.10 7.24
C PHE A 61 6.92 -0.08 7.93
N GLN A 62 7.44 1.07 8.38
CA GLN A 62 8.79 1.16 8.96
C GLN A 62 9.04 0.16 10.10
N ARG A 63 8.09 0.06 11.04
CA ARG A 63 8.22 -0.87 12.17
C ARG A 63 8.29 -2.33 11.71
N LEU A 64 7.49 -2.70 10.71
CA LEU A 64 7.45 -4.05 10.15
C LEU A 64 8.75 -4.39 9.43
N LYS A 65 9.25 -3.46 8.60
CA LYS A 65 10.53 -3.59 7.88
C LYS A 65 11.69 -3.85 8.84
N ILE A 66 11.75 -3.12 9.95
CA ILE A 66 12.77 -3.30 10.99
C ILE A 66 12.62 -4.66 11.69
N LEU A 67 11.40 -5.00 12.13
CA LEU A 67 11.16 -6.21 12.92
C LEU A 67 11.47 -7.51 12.16
N TYR A 68 11.13 -7.55 10.86
CA TYR A 68 11.32 -8.74 10.02
C TYR A 68 12.53 -8.64 9.08
N ASN A 69 13.27 -7.53 9.14
CA ASN A 69 14.36 -7.21 8.22
C ASN A 69 13.95 -7.32 6.73
N VAL A 70 12.75 -6.85 6.40
CA VAL A 70 12.17 -6.92 5.04
C VAL A 70 12.19 -5.55 4.36
N ALA A 71 12.22 -5.55 3.03
CA ALA A 71 11.93 -4.37 2.23
C ALA A 71 10.44 -4.33 1.86
N LEU A 72 9.92 -3.16 1.54
CA LEU A 72 8.60 -3.01 0.91
C LEU A 72 8.81 -2.51 -0.52
N PRO A 73 8.72 -3.37 -1.54
CA PRO A 73 8.84 -2.94 -2.92
C PRO A 73 7.72 -1.97 -3.31
N VAL A 74 8.04 -1.03 -4.21
CA VAL A 74 7.05 -0.11 -4.77
C VAL A 74 5.92 -0.86 -5.50
N ALA A 75 6.22 -2.03 -6.09
CA ALA A 75 5.22 -2.85 -6.75
C ALA A 75 4.10 -3.33 -5.80
N GLU A 76 4.44 -3.72 -4.56
CA GLU A 76 3.44 -4.06 -3.53
C GLU A 76 2.57 -2.85 -3.17
N ILE A 77 3.17 -1.65 -3.12
CA ILE A 77 2.44 -0.39 -2.90
C ILE A 77 1.50 -0.08 -4.06
N GLY A 78 1.90 -0.37 -5.30
CA GLY A 78 1.05 -0.23 -6.49
C GLY A 78 -0.24 -1.04 -6.39
N TYR A 79 -0.18 -2.26 -5.85
CA TYR A 79 -1.40 -3.05 -5.63
C TYR A 79 -2.27 -2.53 -4.49
N ILE A 80 -1.69 -1.89 -3.47
CA ILE A 80 -2.46 -1.15 -2.47
C ILE A 80 -3.17 0.02 -3.14
N HIS A 81 -2.48 0.78 -3.99
CA HIS A 81 -3.05 1.91 -4.73
C HIS A 81 -4.23 1.49 -5.62
N ASP A 82 -4.09 0.39 -6.38
CA ASP A 82 -5.18 -0.19 -7.18
C ASP A 82 -6.44 -0.47 -6.34
N ILE A 83 -6.29 -0.90 -5.08
CA ILE A 83 -7.42 -1.14 -4.17
C ILE A 83 -8.11 0.17 -3.80
N PHE A 84 -7.35 1.26 -3.61
CA PHE A 84 -7.93 2.58 -3.35
C PHE A 84 -8.68 3.08 -4.60
N GLU A 85 -8.05 3.06 -5.78
CA GLU A 85 -8.68 3.47 -7.05
C GLU A 85 -9.98 2.71 -7.32
N LEU A 86 -10.00 1.40 -7.08
CA LEU A 86 -11.17 0.57 -7.34
C LEU A 86 -12.34 0.84 -6.39
N ARG A 87 -12.09 1.38 -5.19
CA ARG A 87 -13.06 1.41 -4.08
C ARG A 87 -13.43 2.81 -3.62
N ILE A 88 -12.81 3.84 -4.17
CA ILE A 88 -13.05 5.25 -3.86
C ILE A 88 -13.30 5.99 -5.17
N GLU A 89 -14.53 6.48 -5.34
CA GLU A 89 -14.85 7.43 -6.40
C GLU A 89 -14.09 8.74 -6.08
N ASP A 90 -13.29 9.23 -7.03
CA ASP A 90 -12.44 10.44 -6.92
C ASP A 90 -11.15 10.30 -6.06
N PHE A 91 -10.50 9.13 -6.10
CA PHE A 91 -9.15 8.98 -5.54
C PHE A 91 -8.09 9.67 -6.43
N HIS A 92 -7.34 10.62 -5.88
CA HIS A 92 -6.36 11.45 -6.61
C HIS A 92 -4.93 11.44 -6.02
N TRP A 93 -4.65 10.48 -5.14
CA TRP A 93 -3.32 10.28 -4.56
C TRP A 93 -2.52 9.27 -5.38
#